data_AF-A0A960LA18-F1
#
_entry.id   AF-A0A960LA18-F1
#
_cell.length_a   1.000
_cell.length_b   1.000
_cell.length_c   1.000
_cell.angle_alpha   90.00
_cell.angle_beta   90.00
_cell.angle_gamma   90.00
#
_symmetry.space_group_name_H-M   'P 1'
#
loop_
_entity.id
_entity.type
_entity.pdbx_description
1 polymer ?
#
loop_
_entity_poly.entity_id
_entity_poly.type
_entity_poly.pdbx_seq_one_letter_code
_entity_poly.pdbx_strand_id
1 'polypeptide(L)'
;NKKIYEDKALAHLRALTAWLREHMTTAFDVTYQGKTRSLAQVIQGKVASGLSQATVRDLVNTASAVCLAPHFEDQSPEYPIFTVLITRLNRGQAAQDALRWIAGSVKSRSGTAVLDALELLDGDQLRPRRSRYAQHVLELLAQKGQGQVLNRSELLKESSGVPYWERFRLEEEFLAVVLAALVHSGDLVVSVPGRKIDASSIDQFAKLSIADAVAFKHVERPKDLPLAALQELLDLVGLPKGLVVNPAKRDEAVTQLQGKVAELVNKVVVAQAQLPELRLWSKPILTESEQEERRQRLNQLKSFLESLQAYNTAGKLKNFPHEVEHVGAQRAGLETAREVEELTTLVQQVGPLTAYLSTAEAVLEAGHPWLEEVHEARGRLMTQLTSPKQRADTAFHRALGQTLGELRSRYQDAYLSAHGRARLGAKDETKKDELVTSSRLAQLQKLASVEMMPAQQLREIQNRLDTMRPCFSLTKKDLDAEPICPHCGYRPVEEPASGLASSDVLAQLDERLDELVRDWTTTLLGNLADPTVEANIELLGDGPGSKALAELRESRELPATVPPALVKALQEVLSGLLKVSLPPSQLQDALAEGGMPCTVEELKERFERYLASLTKGKDASKVRVVIE
;
A
#
# COMPACT_ATOMS: atom_id res chain seq x y z
N ASN A 1 -75.35 -24.87 -40.20
CA ASN A 1 -75.82 -23.52 -40.57
C ASN A 1 -75.07 -22.36 -39.92
N LYS A 2 -74.68 -22.40 -38.62
CA LYS A 2 -73.97 -21.30 -37.93
C LYS A 2 -72.75 -20.75 -38.69
N LYS A 3 -71.82 -21.62 -39.11
CA LYS A 3 -70.61 -21.25 -39.85
C LYS A 3 -70.90 -20.52 -41.18
N ILE A 4 -71.94 -20.94 -41.91
CA ILE A 4 -72.35 -20.30 -43.16
C ILE A 4 -72.85 -18.86 -42.92
N TYR A 5 -73.60 -18.63 -41.83
CA TYR A 5 -74.04 -17.29 -41.46
C TYR A 5 -72.89 -16.43 -40.96
N GLU A 6 -71.94 -16.98 -40.19
CA GLU A 6 -70.72 -16.29 -39.77
C GLU A 6 -69.84 -15.88 -40.96
N ASP A 7 -69.65 -16.78 -41.93
CA ASP A 7 -68.89 -16.50 -43.16
C ASP A 7 -69.55 -15.41 -44.01
N LYS A 8 -70.88 -15.45 -44.16
CA LYS A 8 -71.64 -14.39 -44.83
C LYS A 8 -71.57 -13.06 -44.08
N ALA A 9 -71.69 -13.08 -42.75
CA ALA A 9 -71.57 -11.88 -41.93
C ALA A 9 -70.17 -11.26 -42.06
N LEU A 10 -69.11 -12.09 -42.04
CA LEU A 10 -67.72 -11.65 -42.26
C LEU A 10 -67.52 -11.08 -43.67
N ALA A 11 -68.10 -11.69 -44.70
CA ALA A 11 -68.05 -11.18 -46.07
C ALA A 11 -68.73 -9.81 -46.19
N HIS A 12 -69.94 -9.66 -45.63
CA HIS A 12 -70.65 -8.38 -45.60
C HIS A 12 -69.92 -7.33 -44.77
N LEU A 13 -69.33 -7.70 -43.62
CA LEU A 13 -68.52 -6.80 -42.80
C LEU A 13 -67.29 -6.31 -43.55
N ARG A 14 -66.59 -7.20 -44.29
CA ARG A 14 -65.46 -6.82 -45.15
C ARG A 14 -65.88 -5.86 -46.26
N ALA A 15 -66.98 -6.18 -46.96
CA ALA A 15 -67.52 -5.32 -48.01
C ALA A 15 -67.91 -3.93 -47.48
N LEU A 16 -68.62 -3.88 -46.34
CA LEU A 16 -69.00 -2.64 -45.69
C LEU A 16 -67.77 -1.84 -45.24
N THR A 17 -66.78 -2.51 -44.64
CA THR A 17 -65.55 -1.84 -44.17
C THR A 17 -64.74 -1.27 -45.34
N ALA A 18 -64.65 -2.00 -46.47
CA ALA A 18 -64.01 -1.52 -47.69
C ALA A 18 -64.74 -0.31 -48.26
N TRP A 19 -66.07 -0.40 -48.41
CA TRP A 19 -66.90 0.69 -48.89
C TRP A 19 -66.79 1.94 -48.01
N LEU A 20 -66.84 1.78 -46.68
CA LEU A 20 -66.68 2.88 -45.73
C LEU A 20 -65.31 3.56 -45.87
N ARG A 21 -64.23 2.81 -46.09
CA ARG A 21 -62.89 3.38 -46.31
C ARG A 21 -62.81 4.14 -47.63
N GLU A 22 -63.38 3.59 -48.70
CA GLU A 22 -63.35 4.20 -50.04
C GLU A 22 -64.22 5.45 -50.14
N HIS A 23 -65.35 5.50 -49.42
CA HIS A 23 -66.34 6.57 -49.53
C HIS A 23 -66.41 7.49 -48.31
N MET A 24 -65.50 7.37 -47.32
CA MET A 24 -65.57 8.15 -46.07
C MET A 24 -65.63 9.66 -46.33
N THR A 25 -64.86 10.16 -47.29
CA THR A 25 -64.76 11.60 -47.59
C THR A 25 -65.93 12.12 -48.42
N THR A 26 -66.66 11.24 -49.12
CA THR A 26 -67.74 11.60 -50.05
C THR A 26 -69.14 11.27 -49.55
N ALA A 27 -69.29 10.30 -48.65
CA ALA A 27 -70.58 9.79 -48.18
C ALA A 27 -70.96 10.27 -46.76
N PHE A 28 -70.10 11.06 -46.10
CA PHE A 28 -70.32 11.53 -44.74
C PHE A 28 -70.26 13.05 -44.64
N ASP A 29 -71.21 13.58 -43.88
CA ASP A 29 -71.25 14.98 -43.47
C ASP A 29 -70.90 15.12 -41.98
N VAL A 30 -70.33 16.27 -41.63
CA VAL A 30 -70.03 16.68 -40.26
C VAL A 30 -70.91 17.87 -39.92
N THR A 31 -71.67 17.75 -38.83
CA THR A 31 -72.51 18.83 -38.30
C THR A 31 -71.92 19.36 -37.00
N TYR A 32 -71.56 20.64 -36.97
CA TYR A 32 -71.06 21.32 -35.77
C TYR A 32 -71.69 22.72 -35.65
N GLN A 33 -72.18 23.08 -34.47
CA GLN A 33 -72.90 24.34 -34.20
C GLN A 33 -74.01 24.65 -35.22
N GLY A 34 -74.78 23.63 -35.61
CA GLY A 34 -75.89 23.76 -36.57
C GLY A 34 -75.48 23.93 -38.04
N LYS A 35 -74.18 23.87 -38.36
CA LYS A 35 -73.68 23.92 -39.75
C LYS A 35 -73.22 22.54 -40.20
N THR A 36 -73.77 22.07 -41.31
CA THR A 36 -73.41 20.78 -41.94
C THR A 36 -72.49 21.03 -43.13
N ARG A 37 -71.36 20.30 -43.18
CA ARG A 37 -70.38 20.33 -44.28
C ARG A 37 -69.93 18.91 -44.58
N SER A 38 -69.54 18.63 -45.83
CA SER A 38 -68.95 17.33 -46.17
C SER A 38 -67.65 17.09 -45.40
N LEU A 39 -67.37 15.84 -45.03
CA LEU A 39 -66.15 15.49 -44.30
C LEU A 39 -64.89 15.96 -45.04
N ALA A 40 -64.86 15.81 -46.37
CA ALA A 40 -63.76 16.27 -47.22
C ALA A 40 -63.45 17.77 -47.06
N GLN A 41 -64.48 18.62 -46.96
CA GLN A 41 -64.32 20.07 -46.78
C GLN A 41 -63.76 20.41 -45.39
N VAL A 42 -64.14 19.67 -44.35
CA VAL A 42 -63.71 19.95 -42.97
C VAL A 42 -62.24 19.63 -42.76
N ILE A 43 -61.74 18.55 -43.38
CA ILE A 43 -60.37 18.05 -43.17
C ILE A 43 -59.37 18.48 -44.25
N GLN A 44 -59.81 19.29 -45.21
CA GLN A 44 -59.00 19.70 -46.37
C GLN A 44 -57.67 20.33 -45.93
N GLY A 45 -56.56 19.72 -46.37
CA GLY A 45 -55.20 20.18 -46.05
C GLY A 45 -54.74 19.94 -44.60
N LYS A 46 -55.51 19.22 -43.78
CA LYS A 46 -55.26 19.05 -42.33
C LYS A 46 -54.97 17.61 -41.90
N VAL A 47 -54.94 16.68 -42.85
CA VAL A 47 -54.60 15.26 -42.61
C VAL A 47 -53.13 15.04 -42.93
N ALA A 48 -52.31 14.85 -41.90
CA ALA A 48 -50.84 14.77 -42.02
C ALA A 48 -50.35 13.60 -42.90
N SER A 49 -51.08 12.47 -42.93
CA SER A 49 -50.75 11.29 -43.74
C SER A 49 -51.26 11.37 -45.20
N GLY A 50 -52.02 12.41 -45.54
CA GLY A 50 -52.77 12.46 -46.80
C GLY A 50 -54.03 11.58 -46.79
N LEU A 51 -55.04 11.97 -47.58
CA LEU A 51 -56.37 11.34 -47.56
C LEU A 51 -56.37 9.86 -47.97
N SER A 52 -55.40 9.42 -48.77
CA SER A 52 -55.30 8.04 -49.27
C SER A 52 -54.72 7.04 -48.27
N GLN A 53 -54.04 7.50 -47.21
CA GLN A 53 -53.38 6.66 -46.20
C GLN A 53 -54.01 6.80 -44.80
N ALA A 54 -55.04 7.65 -44.66
CA ALA A 54 -55.70 7.91 -43.39
C ALA A 54 -56.70 6.81 -43.03
N THR A 55 -56.69 6.37 -41.77
CA THR A 55 -57.74 5.47 -41.27
C THR A 55 -59.03 6.25 -40.99
N VAL A 56 -60.17 5.54 -40.91
CA VAL A 56 -61.45 6.14 -40.51
C VAL A 56 -61.31 6.91 -39.19
N ARG A 57 -60.54 6.36 -38.24
CA ARG A 57 -60.28 7.01 -36.95
C ARG A 57 -59.53 8.33 -37.12
N ASP A 58 -58.52 8.37 -37.99
CA ASP A 58 -57.73 9.58 -38.23
C ASP A 58 -58.60 10.68 -38.85
N LEU A 59 -59.44 10.33 -39.84
CA LEU A 59 -60.35 11.27 -40.49
C LEU A 59 -61.35 11.86 -39.50
N VAL A 60 -61.97 11.03 -38.66
CA VAL A 60 -62.92 11.47 -37.62
C VAL A 60 -62.22 12.33 -36.56
N ASN A 61 -61.03 11.92 -36.10
CA ASN A 61 -60.27 12.68 -35.11
C ASN A 61 -59.82 14.03 -35.66
N THR A 62 -59.36 14.10 -36.91
CA THR A 62 -58.99 15.36 -37.56
C THR A 62 -60.21 16.26 -37.71
N ALA A 63 -61.34 15.75 -38.19
CA ALA A 63 -62.57 16.54 -38.28
C ALA A 63 -63.03 17.07 -36.92
N SER A 64 -62.97 16.21 -35.89
CA SER A 64 -63.30 16.58 -34.51
C SER A 64 -62.35 17.64 -33.98
N ALA A 65 -61.04 17.51 -34.18
CA ALA A 65 -60.05 18.49 -33.77
C ALA A 65 -60.28 19.84 -34.45
N VAL A 66 -60.55 19.86 -35.76
CA VAL A 66 -60.83 21.09 -36.50
C VAL A 66 -62.08 21.81 -35.98
N CYS A 67 -63.12 21.06 -35.64
CA CYS A 67 -64.37 21.65 -35.16
C CYS A 67 -64.28 22.07 -33.69
N LEU A 68 -63.64 21.27 -32.84
CA LEU A 68 -63.68 21.43 -31.39
C LEU A 68 -62.49 22.21 -30.82
N ALA A 69 -61.37 22.34 -31.54
CA ALA A 69 -60.18 23.03 -31.01
C ALA A 69 -60.48 24.47 -30.55
N PRO A 70 -61.15 25.34 -31.35
CA PRO A 70 -61.46 26.70 -30.88
C PRO A 70 -62.34 26.71 -29.64
N HIS A 71 -63.30 25.78 -29.55
CA HIS A 71 -64.16 25.68 -28.37
C HIS A 71 -63.39 25.32 -27.10
N PHE A 72 -62.41 24.41 -27.19
CA PHE A 72 -61.57 24.05 -26.04
C PHE A 72 -60.56 25.15 -25.70
N GLU A 73 -60.01 25.84 -26.70
CA GLU A 73 -59.12 26.99 -26.50
C GLU A 73 -59.84 28.14 -25.77
N ASP A 74 -61.07 28.46 -26.18
CA ASP A 74 -61.91 29.46 -25.49
C ASP A 74 -62.25 29.02 -24.05
N GLN A 75 -62.52 27.73 -23.86
CA GLN A 75 -62.94 27.20 -22.57
C GLN A 75 -61.78 27.00 -21.59
N SER A 76 -60.56 26.81 -22.08
CA SER A 76 -59.38 26.44 -21.28
C SER A 76 -58.10 26.99 -21.94
N PRO A 77 -57.93 28.31 -21.99
CA PRO A 77 -56.85 28.97 -22.76
C PRO A 77 -55.45 28.66 -22.23
N GLU A 78 -55.35 28.30 -20.95
CA GLU A 78 -54.09 27.98 -20.28
C GLU A 78 -53.87 26.46 -20.11
N TYR A 79 -54.60 25.63 -20.86
CA TYR A 79 -54.44 24.17 -20.81
C TYR A 79 -53.08 23.76 -21.42
N PRO A 80 -52.34 22.83 -20.79
CA PRO A 80 -51.00 22.45 -21.24
C PRO A 80 -51.02 21.74 -22.60
N ILE A 81 -49.99 22.02 -23.42
CA ILE A 81 -49.81 21.39 -24.73
C ILE A 81 -48.81 20.25 -24.60
N PHE A 82 -49.26 19.01 -24.78
CA PHE A 82 -48.43 17.83 -24.66
C PHE A 82 -47.77 17.45 -25.99
N THR A 83 -46.49 17.07 -25.95
CA THR A 83 -45.75 16.52 -27.10
C THR A 83 -46.10 15.06 -27.41
N VAL A 84 -46.95 14.44 -26.59
CA VAL A 84 -47.51 13.09 -26.77
C VAL A 84 -49.02 13.11 -26.60
N LEU A 85 -49.72 12.16 -27.25
CA LEU A 85 -51.18 12.07 -27.13
C LEU A 85 -51.59 11.64 -25.71
N ILE A 86 -52.23 12.54 -24.99
CA ILE A 86 -52.85 12.28 -23.69
C ILE A 86 -54.36 12.11 -23.88
N THR A 87 -54.92 11.10 -23.23
CA THR A 87 -56.33 10.71 -23.24
C THR A 87 -56.74 10.29 -21.84
N ARG A 88 -58.05 10.16 -21.61
CA ARG A 88 -58.58 9.60 -20.36
C ARG A 88 -57.98 8.22 -19.99
N LEU A 89 -57.60 7.41 -20.98
CA LEU A 89 -57.10 6.05 -20.75
C LEU A 89 -55.63 6.01 -20.29
N ASN A 90 -54.81 6.99 -20.68
CA ASN A 90 -53.37 6.97 -20.40
C ASN A 90 -52.90 8.11 -19.48
N ARG A 91 -53.75 9.10 -19.17
CA ARG A 91 -53.41 10.25 -18.31
C ARG A 91 -52.85 9.83 -16.95
N GLY A 92 -53.53 8.90 -16.27
CA GLY A 92 -53.08 8.42 -14.96
C GLY A 92 -51.68 7.78 -15.00
N GLN A 93 -51.39 7.00 -16.04
CA GLN A 93 -50.05 6.42 -16.23
C GLN A 93 -49.01 7.48 -16.57
N ALA A 94 -49.34 8.46 -17.42
CA ALA A 94 -48.42 9.53 -17.78
C ALA A 94 -48.06 10.41 -16.57
N ALA A 95 -49.05 10.72 -15.71
CA ALA A 95 -48.82 11.42 -14.45
C ALA A 95 -47.99 10.57 -13.47
N GLN A 96 -48.26 9.27 -13.35
CA GLN A 96 -47.46 8.35 -12.54
C GLN A 96 -45.99 8.32 -12.99
N ASP A 97 -45.75 8.32 -14.29
CA ASP A 97 -44.40 8.35 -14.85
C ASP A 97 -43.68 9.68 -14.52
N ALA A 98 -44.39 10.81 -14.55
CA ALA A 98 -43.86 12.09 -14.11
C ALA A 98 -43.52 12.11 -12.60
N LEU A 99 -44.36 11.52 -11.74
CA LEU A 99 -44.07 11.37 -10.31
C LEU A 99 -42.82 10.53 -10.05
N ARG A 100 -42.65 9.43 -10.79
CA ARG A 100 -41.43 8.59 -10.73
C ARG A 100 -40.19 9.37 -11.15
N TRP A 101 -40.30 10.20 -12.18
CA TRP A 101 -39.21 11.06 -12.62
C TRP A 101 -38.79 12.05 -11.52
N ILE A 102 -39.75 12.75 -10.91
CA ILE A 102 -39.51 13.70 -9.81
C ILE A 102 -38.85 13.00 -8.62
N ALA A 103 -39.24 11.76 -8.32
CA ALA A 103 -38.66 10.94 -7.25
C ALA A 103 -37.23 10.44 -7.55
N GLY A 104 -36.64 10.80 -8.69
CA GLY A 104 -35.28 10.38 -9.10
C GLY A 104 -35.23 9.02 -9.79
N SER A 105 -36.36 8.49 -10.26
CA SER A 105 -36.44 7.23 -11.02
C SER A 105 -36.28 7.45 -12.54
N VAL A 106 -36.67 6.46 -13.35
CA VAL A 106 -36.48 6.45 -14.80
C VAL A 106 -37.16 7.64 -15.50
N LYS A 107 -36.40 8.32 -16.37
CA LYS A 107 -36.90 9.38 -17.28
C LYS A 107 -37.63 8.79 -18.49
N SER A 108 -38.93 8.57 -18.37
CA SER A 108 -39.75 8.08 -19.49
C SER A 108 -40.20 9.22 -20.42
N ARG A 109 -40.46 8.91 -21.69
CA ARG A 109 -40.96 9.88 -22.68
C ARG A 109 -42.31 10.51 -22.26
N SER A 110 -43.21 9.71 -21.69
CA SER A 110 -44.51 10.17 -21.16
C SER A 110 -44.32 11.11 -19.97
N GLY A 111 -43.46 10.75 -19.01
CA GLY A 111 -43.17 11.59 -17.85
C GLY A 111 -42.56 12.93 -18.26
N THR A 112 -41.53 12.92 -19.11
CA THR A 112 -40.91 14.14 -19.65
C THR A 112 -41.93 15.02 -20.37
N ALA A 113 -42.79 14.44 -21.21
CA ALA A 113 -43.81 15.20 -21.93
C ALA A 113 -44.83 15.88 -21.00
N VAL A 114 -45.19 15.25 -19.88
CA VAL A 114 -46.08 15.85 -18.88
C VAL A 114 -45.39 17.00 -18.14
N LEU A 115 -44.14 16.80 -17.71
CA LEU A 115 -43.39 17.81 -16.96
C LEU A 115 -43.07 19.04 -17.81
N ASP A 116 -42.72 18.83 -19.07
CA ASP A 116 -42.46 19.88 -20.05
C ASP A 116 -43.74 20.69 -20.35
N ALA A 117 -44.86 20.01 -20.59
CA ALA A 117 -46.15 20.66 -20.84
C ALA A 117 -46.65 21.46 -19.63
N LEU A 118 -46.30 21.03 -18.41
CA LEU A 118 -46.55 21.76 -17.17
C LEU A 118 -45.47 22.82 -16.86
N GLU A 119 -44.54 23.10 -17.77
CA GLU A 119 -43.47 24.10 -17.63
C GLU A 119 -42.57 23.88 -16.40
N LEU A 120 -42.48 22.63 -15.94
CA LEU A 120 -41.71 22.25 -14.76
C LEU A 120 -40.22 22.02 -15.08
N LEU A 121 -39.84 22.02 -16.36
CA LEU A 121 -38.49 21.74 -16.85
C LEU A 121 -37.81 22.99 -17.41
N ASP A 122 -36.50 23.08 -17.18
CA ASP A 122 -35.58 23.94 -17.93
C ASP A 122 -34.49 23.03 -18.51
N GLY A 123 -34.65 22.66 -19.79
CA GLY A 123 -33.90 21.57 -20.40
C GLY A 123 -34.15 20.25 -19.64
N ASP A 124 -33.11 19.70 -19.03
CA ASP A 124 -33.14 18.42 -18.31
C ASP A 124 -33.29 18.56 -16.78
N GLN A 125 -33.43 19.80 -16.28
CA GLN A 125 -33.51 20.10 -14.85
C GLN A 125 -34.90 20.54 -14.42
N LEU A 126 -35.37 20.01 -13.29
CA LEU A 126 -36.63 20.43 -12.68
C LEU A 126 -36.49 21.86 -12.12
N ARG A 127 -37.37 22.77 -12.56
CA ARG A 127 -37.44 24.18 -12.15
C ARG A 127 -38.89 24.60 -11.85
N PRO A 128 -39.49 24.07 -10.77
CA PRO A 128 -40.92 24.22 -10.49
C PRO A 128 -41.35 25.68 -10.40
N ARG A 129 -40.53 26.56 -9.79
CA ARG A 129 -40.86 27.98 -9.61
C ARG A 129 -41.04 28.80 -10.89
N ARG A 130 -40.61 28.28 -12.05
CA ARG A 130 -40.82 28.94 -13.35
C ARG A 130 -42.14 28.55 -14.00
N SER A 131 -42.75 27.44 -13.58
CA SER A 131 -44.04 26.98 -14.09
C SER A 131 -45.16 27.89 -13.63
N ARG A 132 -46.00 28.35 -14.56
CA ARG A 132 -47.21 29.11 -14.22
C ARG A 132 -48.14 28.32 -13.30
N TYR A 133 -48.21 27.00 -13.46
CA TYR A 133 -49.05 26.12 -12.66
C TYR A 133 -48.55 26.08 -11.23
N ALA A 134 -47.24 25.89 -11.04
CA ALA A 134 -46.63 25.88 -9.73
C ALA A 134 -46.73 27.24 -9.02
N GLN A 135 -46.53 28.34 -9.76
CA GLN A 135 -46.68 29.70 -9.24
C GLN A 135 -48.08 29.94 -8.67
N HIS A 136 -49.13 29.50 -9.35
CA HIS A 136 -50.50 29.63 -8.85
C HIS A 136 -50.71 28.90 -7.51
N VAL A 137 -50.16 27.69 -7.33
CA VAL A 137 -50.21 26.98 -6.03
C VAL A 137 -49.47 27.78 -4.95
N LEU A 138 -48.29 28.31 -5.27
CA LEU A 138 -47.48 29.10 -4.34
C LEU A 138 -48.17 30.41 -3.94
N GLU A 139 -48.84 31.09 -4.87
CA GLU A 139 -49.62 32.30 -4.61
C GLU A 139 -50.80 32.03 -3.67
N LEU A 140 -51.55 30.95 -3.91
CA LEU A 140 -52.64 30.54 -3.02
C LEU A 140 -52.13 30.17 -1.63
N LEU A 141 -50.99 29.47 -1.53
CA LEU A 141 -50.37 29.15 -0.25
C LEU A 141 -49.76 30.39 0.43
N ALA A 142 -49.33 31.39 -0.33
CA ALA A 142 -48.82 32.67 0.19
C ALA A 142 -49.92 33.51 0.84
N GLN A 143 -51.15 33.43 0.33
CA GLN A 143 -52.34 34.08 0.91
C GLN A 143 -52.79 33.47 2.24
N LYS A 144 -52.31 32.26 2.59
CA LYS A 144 -52.57 31.62 3.88
C LYS A 144 -51.74 32.25 5.01
N GLY A 145 -52.32 32.33 6.21
CA GLY A 145 -51.61 32.74 7.42
C GLY A 145 -50.51 31.75 7.84
N GLN A 146 -49.61 32.15 8.74
CA GLN A 146 -48.61 31.22 9.28
C GLN A 146 -49.30 30.02 9.98
N GLY A 147 -48.84 28.80 9.70
CA GLY A 147 -49.43 27.57 10.24
C GLY A 147 -50.75 27.13 9.58
N GLN A 148 -51.28 27.89 8.61
CA GLN A 148 -52.46 27.49 7.85
C GLN A 148 -52.08 26.63 6.63
N VAL A 149 -52.99 25.74 6.24
CA VAL A 149 -52.83 24.81 5.13
C VAL A 149 -53.76 25.18 3.98
N LEU A 150 -53.39 24.82 2.75
CA LEU A 150 -54.22 24.94 1.54
C LEU A 150 -54.87 23.58 1.26
N ASN A 151 -56.19 23.48 1.43
CA ASN A 151 -56.91 22.22 1.30
C ASN A 151 -57.17 21.84 -0.17
N ARG A 152 -57.36 20.55 -0.44
CA ARG A 152 -57.66 20.03 -1.78
C ARG A 152 -58.89 20.70 -2.40
N SER A 153 -59.95 20.94 -1.63
CA SER A 153 -61.18 21.59 -2.08
C SER A 153 -61.02 23.04 -2.50
N GLU A 154 -59.89 23.67 -2.17
CA GLU A 154 -59.57 25.05 -2.55
C GLU A 154 -58.86 25.11 -3.91
N LEU A 155 -58.27 24.01 -4.34
CA LEU A 155 -57.63 23.88 -5.65
C LEU A 155 -58.57 23.23 -6.68
N LEU A 156 -59.33 22.21 -6.26
CA LEU A 156 -60.22 21.44 -7.12
C LEU A 156 -61.69 21.80 -6.88
N LYS A 157 -62.41 22.07 -7.97
CA LYS A 157 -63.87 22.23 -7.98
C LYS A 157 -64.53 21.24 -8.94
N GLU A 158 -65.73 20.81 -8.61
CA GLU A 158 -66.50 19.89 -9.46
C GLU A 158 -67.28 20.64 -10.54
N SER A 159 -67.15 20.17 -11.78
CA SER A 159 -67.98 20.60 -12.91
C SER A 159 -68.54 19.38 -13.62
N SER A 160 -69.87 19.25 -13.65
CA SER A 160 -70.59 18.10 -14.24
C SER A 160 -70.11 16.74 -13.72
N GLY A 161 -69.80 16.65 -12.42
CA GLY A 161 -69.36 15.41 -11.76
C GLY A 161 -67.88 15.05 -12.00
N VAL A 162 -67.08 15.95 -12.56
CA VAL A 162 -65.63 15.77 -12.74
C VAL A 162 -64.88 16.87 -11.99
N PRO A 163 -63.91 16.53 -11.12
CA PRO A 163 -63.09 17.52 -10.43
C PRO A 163 -62.03 18.11 -11.37
N TYR A 164 -61.94 19.44 -11.40
CA TYR A 164 -60.91 20.17 -12.13
C TYR A 164 -60.23 21.20 -11.23
N TRP A 165 -58.97 21.45 -11.53
CA TRP A 165 -58.29 22.63 -11.04
C TRP A 165 -58.85 23.85 -11.75
N GLU A 166 -59.72 24.59 -11.06
CA GLU A 166 -60.61 25.59 -11.65
C GLU A 166 -59.89 26.60 -12.55
N ARG A 167 -58.74 27.13 -12.12
CA ARG A 167 -57.98 28.15 -12.85
C ARG A 167 -57.57 27.71 -14.25
N PHE A 168 -57.10 26.47 -14.38
CA PHE A 168 -56.52 25.93 -15.62
C PHE A 168 -57.43 24.90 -16.29
N ARG A 169 -58.55 24.57 -15.65
CA ARG A 169 -59.44 23.45 -16.00
C ARG A 169 -58.69 22.13 -16.19
N LEU A 170 -57.66 21.94 -15.36
CA LEU A 170 -56.73 20.83 -15.45
C LEU A 170 -57.15 19.68 -14.54
N GLU A 171 -56.85 18.45 -14.94
CA GLU A 171 -57.23 17.27 -14.17
C GLU A 171 -56.34 17.04 -12.95
N GLU A 172 -56.90 16.35 -11.96
CA GLU A 172 -56.31 16.18 -10.63
C GLU A 172 -54.96 15.42 -10.65
N GLU A 173 -54.76 14.53 -11.63
CA GLU A 173 -53.49 13.81 -11.78
C GLU A 173 -52.33 14.76 -12.10
N PHE A 174 -52.57 15.81 -12.89
CA PHE A 174 -51.53 16.79 -13.23
C PHE A 174 -51.29 17.79 -12.11
N LEU A 175 -52.33 18.15 -11.35
CA LEU A 175 -52.14 18.90 -10.11
C LEU A 175 -51.21 18.13 -9.16
N ALA A 176 -51.41 16.82 -8.99
CA ALA A 176 -50.54 16.00 -8.15
C ALA A 176 -49.07 16.03 -8.61
N VAL A 177 -48.81 16.06 -9.92
CA VAL A 177 -47.46 16.22 -10.48
C VAL A 177 -46.84 17.58 -10.12
N VAL A 178 -47.61 18.67 -10.25
CA VAL A 178 -47.16 20.01 -9.86
C VAL A 178 -46.84 20.07 -8.37
N LEU A 179 -47.69 19.49 -7.52
CA LEU A 179 -47.45 19.43 -6.08
C LEU A 179 -46.19 18.63 -5.74
N ALA A 180 -45.97 17.48 -6.38
CA ALA A 180 -44.76 16.68 -6.18
C ALA A 180 -43.49 17.44 -6.61
N ALA A 181 -43.56 18.20 -7.70
CA ALA A 181 -42.45 19.04 -8.14
C ALA A 181 -42.12 20.13 -7.11
N LEU A 182 -43.14 20.76 -6.52
CA LEU A 182 -42.98 21.73 -5.44
C LEU A 182 -42.47 21.11 -4.12
N VAL A 183 -42.81 19.85 -3.83
CA VAL A 183 -42.20 19.11 -2.71
C VAL A 183 -40.71 18.89 -2.97
N HIS A 184 -40.34 18.51 -4.21
CA HIS A 184 -38.95 18.29 -4.59
C HIS A 184 -38.09 19.55 -4.41
N SER A 185 -38.59 20.73 -4.79
CA SER A 185 -37.89 22.00 -4.56
C SER A 185 -37.95 22.48 -3.09
N GLY A 186 -38.64 21.74 -2.22
CA GLY A 186 -38.82 22.07 -0.81
C GLY A 186 -39.68 23.31 -0.60
N ASP A 187 -40.59 23.61 -1.53
CA ASP A 187 -41.48 24.77 -1.48
C ASP A 187 -42.77 24.51 -0.70
N LEU A 188 -43.20 23.26 -0.59
CA LEU A 188 -44.33 22.82 0.24
C LEU A 188 -44.17 21.39 0.76
N VAL A 189 -45.05 21.01 1.67
CA VAL A 189 -45.25 19.64 2.15
C VAL A 189 -46.65 19.20 1.75
N VAL A 190 -46.80 17.98 1.21
CA VAL A 190 -48.10 17.41 0.82
C VAL A 190 -48.54 16.39 1.86
N SER A 191 -49.78 16.52 2.33
CA SER A 191 -50.42 15.54 3.20
C SER A 191 -51.28 14.59 2.37
N VAL A 192 -50.89 13.32 2.27
CA VAL A 192 -51.63 12.25 1.60
C VAL A 192 -52.23 11.29 2.64
N PRO A 193 -53.16 10.38 2.28
CA PRO A 193 -53.73 9.44 3.25
C PRO A 193 -52.63 8.65 4.01
N GLY A 194 -52.62 8.81 5.33
CA GLY A 194 -51.71 8.10 6.23
C GLY A 194 -50.30 8.68 6.41
N ARG A 195 -49.89 9.71 5.66
CA ARG A 195 -48.53 10.28 5.78
C ARG A 195 -48.39 11.70 5.20
N LYS A 196 -47.33 12.40 5.60
CA LYS A 196 -46.87 13.63 4.95
C LYS A 196 -45.63 13.34 4.12
N ILE A 197 -45.53 13.99 2.95
CA ILE A 197 -44.38 13.89 2.05
C ILE A 197 -43.76 15.28 1.91
N ASP A 198 -42.47 15.35 2.21
CA ASP A 198 -41.62 16.54 2.12
C ASP A 198 -40.38 16.27 1.26
N ALA A 199 -39.49 17.25 1.12
CA ALA A 199 -38.29 17.12 0.30
C ALA A 199 -37.35 15.98 0.75
N SER A 200 -37.39 15.56 2.02
CA SER A 200 -36.58 14.46 2.55
C SER A 200 -37.15 13.08 2.23
N SER A 201 -38.43 13.01 1.89
CA SER A 201 -39.18 11.78 1.61
C SER A 201 -39.68 11.72 0.16
N ILE A 202 -39.00 12.43 -0.75
CA ILE A 202 -39.41 12.55 -2.16
C ILE A 202 -39.46 11.20 -2.91
N ASP A 203 -38.63 10.23 -2.50
CA ASP A 203 -38.62 8.88 -3.07
C ASP A 203 -39.97 8.17 -2.91
N GLN A 204 -40.80 8.59 -1.95
CA GLN A 204 -42.12 8.03 -1.73
C GLN A 204 -43.06 8.28 -2.90
N PHE A 205 -42.89 9.33 -3.69
CA PHE A 205 -43.71 9.56 -4.89
C PHE A 205 -43.52 8.48 -5.96
N ALA A 206 -42.37 7.79 -6.01
CA ALA A 206 -42.19 6.65 -6.91
C ALA A 206 -43.03 5.43 -6.50
N LYS A 207 -43.34 5.32 -5.21
CA LYS A 207 -44.06 4.19 -4.59
C LYS A 207 -45.56 4.46 -4.46
N LEU A 208 -45.97 5.73 -4.53
CA LEU A 208 -47.35 6.17 -4.41
C LEU A 208 -48.13 5.84 -5.69
N SER A 209 -49.35 5.32 -5.55
CA SER A 209 -50.26 5.19 -6.70
C SER A 209 -50.80 6.57 -7.09
N ILE A 210 -51.15 6.77 -8.36
CA ILE A 210 -51.73 8.05 -8.81
C ILE A 210 -53.05 8.35 -8.09
N ALA A 211 -53.83 7.32 -7.73
CA ALA A 211 -55.05 7.47 -6.95
C ALA A 211 -54.78 8.05 -5.55
N ASP A 212 -53.73 7.59 -4.88
CA ASP A 212 -53.33 8.12 -3.56
C ASP A 212 -52.73 9.52 -3.67
N ALA A 213 -51.99 9.81 -4.74
CA ALA A 213 -51.41 11.13 -5.01
C ALA A 213 -52.49 12.20 -5.20
N VAL A 214 -53.54 11.85 -5.93
CA VAL A 214 -54.72 12.66 -6.19
C VAL A 214 -55.60 12.84 -4.94
N ALA A 215 -55.63 11.84 -4.06
CA ALA A 215 -56.37 11.85 -2.80
C ALA A 215 -55.68 12.64 -1.66
N PHE A 216 -54.77 13.57 -2.00
CA PHE A 216 -54.14 14.44 -1.02
C PHE A 216 -55.18 15.26 -0.23
N LYS A 217 -54.90 15.56 1.03
CA LYS A 217 -55.80 16.30 1.92
C LYS A 217 -55.57 17.80 1.82
N HIS A 218 -54.31 18.21 1.98
CA HIS A 218 -53.87 19.60 1.96
C HIS A 218 -52.38 19.70 1.66
N VAL A 219 -51.94 20.90 1.33
CA VAL A 219 -50.53 21.28 1.26
C VAL A 219 -50.23 22.38 2.29
N GLU A 220 -49.03 22.37 2.84
CA GLU A 220 -48.62 23.31 3.89
C GLU A 220 -47.22 23.87 3.60
N ARG A 221 -46.89 24.99 4.27
CA ARG A 221 -45.55 25.56 4.15
C ARG A 221 -44.54 24.62 4.84
N PRO A 222 -43.35 24.40 4.23
CA PRO A 222 -42.28 23.66 4.87
C PRO A 222 -41.75 24.43 6.09
N LYS A 223 -41.07 23.72 6.98
CA LYS A 223 -40.37 24.35 8.12
C LYS A 223 -39.37 25.40 7.63
N ASP A 224 -39.19 26.44 8.44
CA ASP A 224 -38.12 27.40 8.22
C ASP A 224 -36.76 26.72 8.33
N LEU A 225 -35.81 27.22 7.54
CA LEU A 225 -34.46 26.70 7.53
C LEU A 225 -33.80 26.97 8.90
N PRO A 226 -33.22 25.97 9.58
CA PRO A 226 -32.54 26.17 10.86
C PRO A 226 -31.19 26.86 10.63
N LEU A 227 -31.23 28.15 10.31
CA LEU A 227 -30.09 28.94 9.86
C LEU A 227 -28.94 28.92 10.87
N ALA A 228 -29.22 29.09 12.16
CA ALA A 228 -28.19 29.09 13.19
C ALA A 228 -27.39 27.77 13.22
N ALA A 229 -28.08 26.62 13.19
CA ALA A 229 -27.46 25.31 13.24
C ALA A 229 -26.68 24.99 11.95
N LEU A 230 -27.18 25.43 10.79
CA LEU A 230 -26.47 25.27 9.52
C LEU A 230 -25.26 26.19 9.39
N GLN A 231 -25.32 27.40 9.95
CA GLN A 231 -24.15 28.28 10.03
C GLN A 231 -23.06 27.69 10.91
N GLU A 232 -23.43 27.09 12.06
CA GLU A 232 -22.47 26.37 12.90
C GLU A 232 -21.88 25.15 12.18
N LEU A 233 -22.71 24.41 11.43
CA LEU A 233 -22.23 23.26 10.65
C LEU A 233 -21.22 23.69 9.59
N LEU A 234 -21.51 24.76 8.83
CA LEU A 234 -20.58 25.27 7.83
C LEU A 234 -19.26 25.71 8.49
N ASP A 235 -19.31 26.40 9.63
CA ASP A 235 -18.12 26.81 10.38
C ASP A 235 -17.27 25.62 10.84
N LEU A 236 -17.94 24.60 11.40
CA LEU A 236 -17.32 23.38 11.89
C LEU A 236 -16.51 22.67 10.78
N VAL A 237 -17.06 22.61 9.56
CA VAL A 237 -16.39 21.98 8.41
C VAL A 237 -15.46 22.94 7.64
N GLY A 238 -15.30 24.19 8.09
CA GLY A 238 -14.40 25.18 7.50
C GLY A 238 -14.96 25.88 6.24
N LEU A 239 -16.28 26.00 6.12
CA LEU A 239 -16.98 26.68 5.04
C LEU A 239 -17.58 28.04 5.48
N PRO A 240 -17.72 29.02 4.57
CA PRO A 240 -18.28 30.33 4.92
C PRO A 240 -19.76 30.27 5.34
N LYS A 241 -20.07 30.77 6.55
CA LYS A 241 -21.45 30.88 7.10
C LYS A 241 -22.44 31.57 6.15
N GLY A 242 -21.97 32.51 5.32
CA GLY A 242 -22.81 33.28 4.39
C GLY A 242 -23.43 32.47 3.25
N LEU A 243 -22.93 31.25 2.97
CA LEU A 243 -23.42 30.41 1.87
C LEU A 243 -24.87 29.95 2.07
N VAL A 244 -25.28 29.66 3.31
CA VAL A 244 -26.65 29.19 3.62
C VAL A 244 -27.65 30.33 3.81
N VAL A 245 -27.16 31.51 4.21
CA VAL A 245 -27.98 32.71 4.43
C VAL A 245 -28.57 33.22 3.13
N ASN A 246 -27.76 33.30 2.07
CA ASN A 246 -28.20 33.77 0.76
C ASN A 246 -28.97 32.65 0.01
N PRO A 247 -30.28 32.81 -0.28
CA PRO A 247 -31.08 31.80 -0.98
C PRO A 247 -30.49 31.37 -2.33
N ALA A 248 -29.84 32.27 -3.07
CA ALA A 248 -29.25 31.99 -4.37
C ALA A 248 -27.99 31.11 -4.31
N LYS A 249 -27.35 31.01 -3.13
CA LYS A 249 -26.12 30.23 -2.94
C LYS A 249 -26.35 28.90 -2.22
N ARG A 250 -27.59 28.53 -1.91
CA ARG A 250 -27.88 27.32 -1.10
C ARG A 250 -27.51 26.03 -1.82
N ASP A 251 -27.70 25.95 -3.14
CA ASP A 251 -27.29 24.77 -3.92
C ASP A 251 -25.75 24.64 -3.97
N GLU A 252 -25.04 25.77 -4.04
CA GLU A 252 -23.57 25.82 -3.91
C GLU A 252 -23.13 25.38 -2.50
N ALA A 253 -23.81 25.87 -1.46
CA ALA A 253 -23.55 25.51 -0.06
C ALA A 253 -23.63 24.00 0.15
N VAL A 254 -24.67 23.36 -0.39
CA VAL A 254 -24.85 21.91 -0.33
C VAL A 254 -23.72 21.19 -1.05
N THR A 255 -23.37 21.61 -2.26
CA THR A 255 -22.30 20.97 -3.05
C THR A 255 -20.96 21.02 -2.31
N GLN A 256 -20.60 22.19 -1.76
CA GLN A 256 -19.37 22.36 -0.99
C GLN A 256 -19.40 21.57 0.33
N LEU A 257 -20.54 21.57 1.03
CA LEU A 257 -20.73 20.80 2.26
C LEU A 257 -20.52 19.30 2.01
N GLN A 258 -21.14 18.74 0.98
CA GLN A 258 -20.98 17.31 0.65
C GLN A 258 -19.52 16.96 0.32
N GLY A 259 -18.83 17.83 -0.42
CA GLY A 259 -17.40 17.65 -0.71
C GLY A 259 -16.53 17.66 0.56
N LYS A 260 -16.77 18.61 1.47
CA LYS A 260 -16.04 18.70 2.75
C LYS A 260 -16.35 17.55 3.70
N VAL A 261 -17.61 17.12 3.76
CA VAL A 261 -18.03 15.95 4.54
C VAL A 261 -17.29 14.70 4.05
N ALA A 262 -17.22 14.47 2.73
CA ALA A 262 -16.49 13.32 2.18
C ALA A 262 -14.99 13.36 2.52
N GLU A 263 -14.34 14.53 2.41
CA GLU A 263 -12.94 14.74 2.80
C GLU A 263 -12.72 14.39 4.29
N LEU A 264 -13.58 14.90 5.17
CA LEU A 264 -13.47 14.70 6.61
C LEU A 264 -13.75 13.24 7.02
N VAL A 265 -14.73 12.57 6.40
CA VAL A 265 -14.98 11.14 6.64
C VAL A 265 -13.73 10.33 6.33
N ASN A 266 -13.07 10.59 5.19
CA ASN A 266 -11.83 9.91 4.83
C ASN A 266 -10.72 10.15 5.87
N LYS A 267 -10.51 11.41 6.28
CA LYS A 267 -9.52 11.74 7.33
C LYS A 267 -9.79 11.01 8.64
N VAL A 268 -11.05 10.95 9.07
CA VAL A 268 -11.44 10.25 10.30
C VAL A 268 -11.18 8.75 10.18
N VAL A 269 -11.50 8.13 9.05
CA VAL A 269 -11.24 6.70 8.81
C VAL A 269 -9.74 6.40 8.84
N VAL A 270 -8.93 7.24 8.19
CA VAL A 270 -7.46 7.10 8.20
C VAL A 270 -6.92 7.25 9.63
N ALA A 271 -7.35 8.26 10.38
CA ALA A 271 -6.95 8.44 11.77
C ALA A 271 -7.32 7.23 12.65
N GLN A 272 -8.51 6.66 12.47
CA GLN A 272 -8.92 5.45 13.19
C GLN A 272 -8.02 4.25 12.89
N ALA A 273 -7.63 4.06 11.63
CA ALA A 273 -6.74 2.97 11.22
C ALA A 273 -5.31 3.15 11.74
N GLN A 274 -4.86 4.39 11.92
CA GLN A 274 -3.50 4.71 12.39
C GLN A 274 -3.34 4.63 13.91
N LEU A 275 -4.42 4.74 14.70
CA LEU A 275 -4.36 4.70 16.17
C LEU A 275 -3.54 3.52 16.74
N PRO A 276 -3.70 2.26 16.28
CA PRO A 276 -2.91 1.13 16.78
C PRO A 276 -1.44 1.15 16.36
N GLU A 277 -1.12 1.88 15.28
CA GLU A 277 0.21 2.01 14.68
C GLU A 277 1.06 3.09 15.35
N LEU A 278 0.49 3.86 16.29
CA LEU A 278 1.19 4.87 17.08
C LEU A 278 2.12 4.24 18.12
N ARG A 279 3.22 3.64 17.62
CA ARG A 279 4.20 2.87 18.38
C ARG A 279 5.62 3.33 18.07
N LEU A 280 6.46 3.38 19.10
CA LEU A 280 7.90 3.57 18.98
C LEU A 280 8.60 2.52 19.85
N TRP A 281 9.70 1.95 19.37
CA TRP A 281 10.36 0.79 20.01
C TRP A 281 9.40 -0.35 20.35
N SER A 282 8.43 -0.62 19.45
CA SER A 282 7.36 -1.61 19.63
C SER A 282 6.43 -1.35 20.83
N LYS A 283 6.55 -0.19 21.51
CA LYS A 283 5.70 0.23 22.62
C LYS A 283 4.67 1.26 22.17
N PRO A 284 3.40 1.15 22.61
CA PRO A 284 2.39 2.13 22.27
C PRO A 284 2.67 3.48 22.96
N ILE A 285 2.45 4.58 22.23
CA ILE A 285 2.61 5.95 22.76
C ILE A 285 1.34 6.40 23.50
N LEU A 286 0.20 5.83 23.11
CA LEU A 286 -1.10 6.01 23.77
C LEU A 286 -1.39 4.81 24.65
N THR A 287 -1.84 5.05 25.87
CA THR A 287 -2.41 4.00 26.73
C THR A 287 -3.66 3.39 26.08
N GLU A 288 -4.03 2.17 26.47
CA GLU A 288 -5.24 1.51 25.94
C GLU A 288 -6.50 2.35 26.17
N SER A 289 -6.60 3.01 27.34
CA SER A 289 -7.70 3.91 27.67
C SER A 289 -7.76 5.13 26.73
N GLU A 290 -6.62 5.77 26.43
CA GLU A 290 -6.58 6.90 25.50
C GLU A 290 -6.93 6.46 24.06
N GLN A 291 -6.46 5.28 23.63
CA GLN A 291 -6.80 4.76 22.31
C GLN A 291 -8.31 4.52 22.16
N GLU A 292 -8.94 3.95 23.19
CA GLU A 292 -10.37 3.68 23.20
C GLU A 292 -11.18 4.99 23.26
N GLU A 293 -10.80 5.97 24.09
CA GLU A 293 -11.46 7.28 24.12
C GLU A 293 -11.41 7.97 22.75
N ARG A 294 -10.22 8.00 22.12
CA ARG A 294 -10.04 8.60 20.80
C ARG A 294 -10.85 7.85 19.74
N ARG A 295 -10.87 6.52 19.79
CA ARG A 295 -11.66 5.68 18.87
C ARG A 295 -13.16 5.98 18.99
N GLN A 296 -13.68 6.07 20.21
CA GLN A 296 -15.08 6.42 20.46
C GLN A 296 -15.42 7.81 19.93
N ARG A 297 -14.57 8.82 20.21
CA ARG A 297 -14.78 10.19 19.74
C ARG A 297 -14.71 10.30 18.21
N LEU A 298 -13.77 9.60 17.57
CA LEU A 298 -13.71 9.51 16.10
C LEU A 298 -14.91 8.77 15.51
N ASN A 299 -15.41 7.72 16.15
CA ASN A 299 -16.63 7.00 15.71
C ASN A 299 -17.88 7.88 15.78
N GLN A 300 -18.01 8.69 16.84
CA GLN A 300 -19.09 9.66 16.98
C GLN A 300 -19.04 10.70 15.86
N LEU A 301 -17.86 11.29 15.61
CA LEU A 301 -17.68 12.24 14.52
C LEU A 301 -17.98 11.60 13.15
N LYS A 302 -17.48 10.39 12.90
CA LYS A 302 -17.75 9.66 11.65
C LYS A 302 -19.24 9.48 11.42
N SER A 303 -19.96 8.99 12.43
CA SER A 303 -21.41 8.76 12.35
C SER A 303 -22.17 10.06 12.10
N PHE A 304 -21.77 11.15 12.75
CA PHE A 304 -22.31 12.48 12.50
C PHE A 304 -22.08 12.91 11.05
N LEU A 305 -20.85 12.86 10.56
CA LEU A 305 -20.52 13.25 9.18
C LEU A 305 -21.25 12.39 8.14
N GLU A 306 -21.37 11.08 8.35
CA GLU A 306 -22.10 10.17 7.46
C GLU A 306 -23.61 10.51 7.44
N SER A 307 -24.19 10.92 8.57
CA SER A 307 -25.59 11.36 8.62
C SER A 307 -25.87 12.59 7.75
N LEU A 308 -24.83 13.41 7.49
CA LEU A 308 -24.95 14.61 6.67
C LEU A 308 -25.10 14.31 5.17
N GLN A 309 -24.77 13.09 4.73
CA GLN A 309 -24.84 12.70 3.32
C GLN A 309 -26.27 12.69 2.77
N ALA A 310 -27.27 12.54 3.64
CA ALA A 310 -28.68 12.60 3.26
C ALA A 310 -29.12 14.00 2.79
N TYR A 311 -28.46 15.07 3.24
CA TYR A 311 -28.81 16.47 2.95
C TYR A 311 -28.10 16.99 1.69
N ASN A 312 -28.40 16.34 0.56
CA ASN A 312 -27.75 16.57 -0.73
C ASN A 312 -28.50 17.56 -1.65
N THR A 313 -29.50 18.29 -1.15
CA THR A 313 -30.20 19.38 -1.87
C THR A 313 -30.58 20.50 -0.92
N ALA A 314 -30.75 21.72 -1.42
CA ALA A 314 -31.12 22.88 -0.60
C ALA A 314 -32.47 22.69 0.13
N GLY A 315 -33.42 21.98 -0.48
CA GLY A 315 -34.70 21.66 0.13
C GLY A 315 -34.58 20.75 1.36
N LYS A 316 -33.68 19.76 1.31
CA LYS A 316 -33.47 18.81 2.42
C LYS A 316 -32.86 19.45 3.66
N LEU A 317 -32.07 20.53 3.53
CA LEU A 317 -31.48 21.25 4.67
C LEU A 317 -32.52 21.80 5.66
N LYS A 318 -33.78 22.00 5.23
CA LYS A 318 -34.88 22.42 6.12
C LYS A 318 -35.22 21.39 7.19
N ASN A 319 -34.86 20.13 6.95
CA ASN A 319 -35.05 19.01 7.87
C ASN A 319 -33.76 18.65 8.62
N PHE A 320 -32.78 19.56 8.66
CA PHE A 320 -31.55 19.35 9.44
C PHE A 320 -31.90 19.11 10.91
N PRO A 321 -31.53 17.95 11.49
CA PRO A 321 -32.09 17.46 12.74
C PRO A 321 -31.28 17.89 13.97
N HIS A 322 -30.13 18.55 13.75
CA HIS A 322 -29.20 18.88 14.81
C HIS A 322 -29.33 20.35 15.23
N GLU A 323 -29.25 20.57 16.53
CA GLU A 323 -29.15 21.90 17.13
C GLU A 323 -27.70 22.39 17.15
N VAL A 324 -27.52 23.70 17.35
CA VAL A 324 -26.20 24.36 17.39
C VAL A 324 -25.25 23.67 18.37
N GLU A 325 -25.74 23.32 19.57
CA GLU A 325 -24.94 22.66 20.60
C GLU A 325 -24.41 21.29 20.15
N HIS A 326 -25.26 20.50 19.51
CA HIS A 326 -24.89 19.17 19.02
C HIS A 326 -23.85 19.24 17.90
N VAL A 327 -23.95 20.25 17.02
CA VAL A 327 -22.95 20.50 15.97
C VAL A 327 -21.64 20.96 16.60
N GLY A 328 -21.69 21.91 17.55
CA GLY A 328 -20.50 22.42 18.24
C GLY A 328 -19.74 21.32 18.99
N ALA A 329 -20.43 20.35 19.58
CA ALA A 329 -19.82 19.21 20.27
C ALA A 329 -18.89 18.35 19.38
N GLN A 330 -19.10 18.36 18.06
CA GLN A 330 -18.29 17.59 17.11
C GLN A 330 -16.88 18.17 16.90
N ARG A 331 -16.63 19.41 17.34
CA ARG A 331 -15.31 20.07 17.24
C ARG A 331 -14.21 19.25 17.92
N ALA A 332 -14.51 18.69 19.09
CA ALA A 332 -13.57 17.82 19.81
C ALA A 332 -13.17 16.58 19.00
N GLY A 333 -14.07 16.05 18.16
CA GLY A 333 -13.76 14.95 17.25
C GLY A 333 -12.80 15.36 16.14
N LEU A 334 -12.96 16.56 15.58
CA LEU A 334 -12.08 17.09 14.55
C LEU A 334 -10.68 17.38 15.10
N GLU A 335 -10.61 17.95 16.31
CA GLU A 335 -9.35 18.14 17.04
C GLU A 335 -8.66 16.80 17.30
N THR A 336 -9.42 15.79 17.73
CA THR A 336 -8.88 14.43 17.95
C THR A 336 -8.31 13.83 16.66
N ALA A 337 -9.00 13.99 15.52
CA ALA A 337 -8.52 13.49 14.23
C ALA A 337 -7.20 14.16 13.83
N ARG A 338 -7.12 15.48 14.00
CA ARG A 338 -5.91 16.26 13.74
C ARG A 338 -4.75 15.84 14.65
N GLU A 339 -4.98 15.68 15.95
CA GLU A 339 -3.95 15.21 16.88
C GLU A 339 -3.39 13.85 16.49
N VAL A 340 -4.24 12.91 16.04
CA VAL A 340 -3.81 11.59 15.58
C VAL A 340 -2.95 11.69 14.31
N GLU A 341 -3.31 12.58 13.39
CA GLU A 341 -2.52 12.85 12.17
C GLU A 341 -1.14 13.45 12.51
N GLU A 342 -1.09 14.42 13.43
CA GLU A 342 0.16 15.02 13.92
C GLU A 342 1.06 13.98 14.60
N LEU A 343 0.49 13.12 15.46
CA LEU A 343 1.23 12.03 16.10
C LEU A 343 1.72 10.98 15.10
N THR A 344 0.91 10.64 14.10
CA THR A 344 1.31 9.69 13.06
C THR A 344 2.50 10.23 12.28
N THR A 345 2.46 11.53 11.93
CA THR A 345 3.57 12.20 11.25
C THR A 345 4.84 12.15 12.09
N LEU A 346 4.75 12.42 13.40
CA LEU A 346 5.87 12.31 14.32
C LEU A 346 6.46 10.89 14.35
N VAL A 347 5.61 9.87 14.48
CA VAL A 347 6.02 8.45 14.51
C VAL A 347 6.71 8.06 13.20
N GLN A 348 6.19 8.47 12.05
CA GLN A 348 6.81 8.20 10.76
C GLN A 348 8.17 8.88 10.60
N GLN A 349 8.34 10.10 11.13
CA GLN A 349 9.60 10.84 11.07
C GLN A 349 10.70 10.19 11.92
N VAL A 350 10.37 9.75 13.13
CA VAL A 350 11.38 9.20 14.07
C VAL A 350 11.49 7.68 14.04
N GLY A 351 10.48 6.99 13.49
CA GLY A 351 10.38 5.53 13.39
C GLY A 351 11.64 4.87 12.83
N PRO A 352 12.18 5.30 11.67
CA PRO A 352 13.41 4.75 11.11
C PRO A 352 14.61 4.84 12.06
N LEU A 353 14.76 5.96 12.80
CA LEU A 353 15.83 6.12 13.78
C LEU A 353 15.63 5.20 14.99
N THR A 354 14.39 5.05 15.48
CA THR A 354 14.13 4.13 16.61
C THR A 354 14.38 2.67 16.24
N ALA A 355 14.03 2.26 15.01
CA ALA A 355 14.33 0.93 14.48
C ALA A 355 15.83 0.70 14.33
N TYR A 356 16.55 1.67 13.75
CA TYR A 356 18.01 1.66 13.66
C TYR A 356 18.65 1.46 15.03
N LEU A 357 18.23 2.24 16.03
CA LEU A 357 18.78 2.16 17.39
C LEU A 357 18.47 0.81 18.05
N SER A 358 17.30 0.22 17.81
CA SER A 358 16.97 -1.12 18.32
C SER A 358 17.85 -2.21 17.70
N THR A 359 18.17 -2.12 16.41
CA THR A 359 19.12 -3.04 15.78
C THR A 359 20.54 -2.80 16.30
N ALA A 360 20.94 -1.53 16.46
CA ALA A 360 22.24 -1.14 17.01
C ALA A 360 22.48 -1.65 18.44
N GLU A 361 21.45 -1.62 19.30
CA GLU A 361 21.46 -2.19 20.66
C GLU A 361 21.85 -3.68 20.66
N ALA A 362 21.49 -4.44 19.63
CA ALA A 362 21.78 -5.87 19.53
C ALA A 362 23.17 -6.19 18.93
N VAL A 363 23.91 -5.19 18.46
CA VAL A 363 25.18 -5.37 17.72
C VAL A 363 26.41 -5.19 18.62
N LEU A 364 26.35 -4.27 19.59
CA LEU A 364 27.45 -4.02 20.53
C LEU A 364 27.47 -5.03 21.68
N GLU A 365 28.65 -5.18 22.29
CA GLU A 365 28.83 -6.03 23.47
C GLU A 365 28.03 -5.50 24.68
N ALA A 366 27.48 -6.40 25.50
CA ALA A 366 26.56 -6.08 26.59
C ALA A 366 27.08 -5.08 27.65
N GLY A 367 28.41 -4.90 27.76
CA GLY A 367 29.04 -3.95 28.69
C GLY A 367 29.43 -2.61 28.07
N HIS A 368 29.07 -2.35 26.81
CA HIS A 368 29.50 -1.12 26.14
C HIS A 368 28.76 0.11 26.71
N PRO A 369 29.45 1.22 27.07
CA PRO A 369 28.83 2.38 27.73
C PRO A 369 27.66 3.02 26.96
N TRP A 370 27.71 2.95 25.63
CA TRP A 370 26.61 3.45 24.77
C TRP A 370 25.28 2.71 25.00
N LEU A 371 25.30 1.44 25.43
CA LEU A 371 24.06 0.69 25.72
C LEU A 371 23.32 1.29 26.92
N GLU A 372 24.02 1.70 27.98
CA GLU A 372 23.41 2.40 29.11
C GLU A 372 22.81 3.74 28.66
N GLU A 373 23.57 4.50 27.85
CA GLU A 373 23.12 5.79 27.33
C GLU A 373 21.82 5.68 26.51
N VAL A 374 21.73 4.73 25.58
CA VAL A 374 20.53 4.54 24.75
C VAL A 374 19.35 4.01 25.59
N HIS A 375 19.60 3.16 26.58
CA HIS A 375 18.54 2.66 27.47
C HIS A 375 17.97 3.76 28.37
N GLU A 376 18.81 4.60 28.98
CA GLU A 376 18.38 5.75 29.78
C GLU A 376 17.62 6.77 28.93
N ALA A 377 18.15 7.11 27.75
CA ALA A 377 17.51 8.02 26.83
C ALA A 377 16.15 7.47 26.37
N ARG A 378 16.05 6.18 26.01
CA ARG A 378 14.80 5.53 25.65
C ARG A 378 13.79 5.59 26.80
N GLY A 379 14.19 5.27 28.03
CA GLY A 379 13.32 5.32 29.21
C GLY A 379 12.75 6.73 29.45
N ARG A 380 13.62 7.74 29.41
CA ARG A 380 13.24 9.15 29.53
C ARG A 380 12.29 9.58 28.42
N LEU A 381 12.66 9.36 27.15
CA LEU A 381 11.86 9.77 25.99
C LEU A 381 10.50 9.09 25.96
N MET A 382 10.43 7.79 26.29
CA MET A 382 9.16 7.06 26.38
C MET A 382 8.27 7.60 27.49
N THR A 383 8.84 7.94 28.65
CA THR A 383 8.07 8.57 29.74
C THR A 383 7.46 9.90 29.28
N GLN A 384 8.22 10.72 28.55
CA GLN A 384 7.75 11.99 28.02
C GLN A 384 6.69 11.81 26.92
N LEU A 385 6.87 10.84 26.03
CA LEU A 385 5.92 10.48 24.97
C LEU A 385 4.58 9.97 25.52
N THR A 386 4.58 9.25 26.64
CA THR A 386 3.35 8.77 27.28
C THR A 386 2.61 9.86 28.07
N SER A 387 3.24 11.01 28.34
CA SER A 387 2.59 12.15 29.00
C SER A 387 1.83 13.00 27.98
N PRO A 388 0.50 13.16 28.07
CA PRO A 388 -0.27 13.95 27.12
C PRO A 388 0.24 15.39 26.98
N LYS A 389 0.66 16.00 28.10
CA LYS A 389 1.15 17.38 28.14
C LYS A 389 2.50 17.54 27.42
N GLN A 390 3.44 16.62 27.64
CA GLN A 390 4.75 16.70 27.00
C GLN A 390 4.71 16.24 25.55
N ARG A 391 3.88 15.24 25.23
CA ARG A 391 3.63 14.80 23.86
C ARG A 391 3.03 15.88 22.99
N ALA A 392 2.23 16.81 23.53
CA ALA A 392 1.68 17.94 22.78
C ALA A 392 2.70 19.08 22.56
N ASP A 393 3.89 19.03 23.18
CA ASP A 393 4.88 20.09 23.09
C ASP A 393 5.75 19.97 21.82
N THR A 394 5.65 20.97 20.94
CA THR A 394 6.47 21.06 19.72
C THR A 394 7.97 21.20 19.99
N ALA A 395 8.38 21.73 21.14
CA ALA A 395 9.79 21.75 21.55
C ALA A 395 10.29 20.33 21.85
N PHE A 396 9.45 19.51 22.49
CA PHE A 396 9.74 18.10 22.74
C PHE A 396 9.88 17.30 21.43
N HIS A 397 9.02 17.52 20.44
CA HIS A 397 9.13 16.83 19.13
C HIS A 397 10.49 17.07 18.45
N ARG A 398 10.98 18.32 18.48
CA ARG A 398 12.30 18.66 17.93
C ARG A 398 13.43 18.02 18.74
N ALA A 399 13.35 18.09 20.06
CA ALA A 399 14.34 17.48 20.95
C ALA A 399 14.40 15.95 20.82
N LEU A 400 13.26 15.29 20.58
CA LEU A 400 13.18 13.85 20.33
C LEU A 400 14.02 13.47 19.10
N GLY A 401 13.80 14.12 17.96
CA GLY A 401 14.58 13.85 16.74
C GLY A 401 16.08 14.12 16.91
N GLN A 402 16.44 15.22 17.58
CA GLN A 402 17.84 15.55 17.88
C GLN A 402 18.52 14.50 18.76
N THR A 403 17.87 14.10 19.86
CA THR A 403 18.40 13.09 20.79
C THR A 403 18.63 11.75 20.06
N LEU A 404 17.70 11.33 19.21
CA LEU A 404 17.84 10.09 18.43
C LEU A 404 18.98 10.17 17.41
N GLY A 405 19.14 11.32 16.75
CA GLY A 405 20.26 11.57 15.83
C GLY A 405 21.62 11.56 16.53
N GLU A 406 21.72 12.16 17.72
CA GLU A 406 22.93 12.15 18.54
C GLU A 406 23.30 10.73 19.00
N LEU A 407 22.33 9.95 19.50
CA LEU A 407 22.55 8.56 19.88
C LEU A 407 23.06 7.72 18.71
N ARG A 408 22.49 7.90 17.52
CA ARG A 408 22.96 7.23 16.30
C ARG A 408 24.38 7.66 15.93
N SER A 409 24.71 8.95 16.00
CA SER A 409 26.08 9.40 15.71
C SER A 409 27.09 8.77 16.68
N ARG A 410 26.78 8.76 17.98
CA ARG A 410 27.64 8.13 18.99
C ARG A 410 27.81 6.63 18.76
N TYR A 411 26.73 5.95 18.36
CA TYR A 411 26.80 4.55 17.94
C TYR A 411 27.74 4.36 16.75
N GLN A 412 27.59 5.15 15.70
CA GLN A 412 28.42 5.04 14.50
C GLN A 412 29.90 5.21 14.85
N ASP A 413 30.23 6.17 15.72
CA ASP A 413 31.61 6.39 16.17
C ASP A 413 32.14 5.19 16.99
N ALA A 414 31.33 4.65 17.90
CA ALA A 414 31.68 3.46 18.69
C ALA A 414 31.86 2.21 17.81
N TYR A 415 30.97 1.99 16.85
CA TYR A 415 31.02 0.87 15.93
C TYR A 415 32.22 0.97 14.98
N LEU A 416 32.51 2.16 14.43
CA LEU A 416 33.69 2.39 13.60
C LEU A 416 34.99 2.12 14.37
N SER A 417 35.05 2.52 15.64
CA SER A 417 36.19 2.24 16.53
C SER A 417 36.36 0.73 16.76
N ALA A 418 35.29 0.02 17.11
CA ALA A 418 35.31 -1.43 17.28
C ALA A 418 35.71 -2.16 15.98
N HIS A 419 35.16 -1.72 14.84
CA HIS A 419 35.47 -2.28 13.53
C HIS A 419 36.93 -2.06 13.15
N GLY A 420 37.47 -0.84 13.33
CA GLY A 420 38.87 -0.53 13.05
C GLY A 420 39.85 -1.32 13.93
N ARG A 421 39.44 -1.75 15.12
CA ARG A 421 40.23 -2.65 15.96
C ARG A 421 40.16 -4.11 15.50
N ALA A 422 39.04 -4.56 14.96
CA ALA A 422 38.80 -5.96 14.60
C ALA A 422 39.11 -6.32 13.14
N ARG A 423 39.38 -5.32 12.29
CA ARG A 423 39.62 -5.50 10.85
C ARG A 423 40.94 -4.85 10.44
N LEU A 424 41.61 -5.46 9.48
CA LEU A 424 42.84 -4.91 8.90
C LEU A 424 42.49 -3.76 7.95
N GLY A 425 43.20 -2.64 8.11
CA GLY A 425 43.20 -1.53 7.16
C GLY A 425 43.96 -1.88 5.88
N ALA A 426 43.87 -1.05 4.84
CA ALA A 426 44.56 -1.29 3.57
C ALA A 426 46.09 -1.46 3.72
N LYS A 427 46.70 -0.66 4.62
CA LYS A 427 48.13 -0.78 4.93
C LYS A 427 48.47 -2.08 5.65
N ASP A 428 47.62 -2.51 6.57
CA ASP A 428 47.86 -3.73 7.35
C ASP A 428 47.60 -4.99 6.53
N GLU A 429 46.66 -4.94 5.58
CA GLU A 429 46.47 -6.02 4.61
C GLU A 429 47.71 -6.19 3.73
N THR A 430 48.30 -5.08 3.27
CA THR A 430 49.57 -5.13 2.52
C THR A 430 50.69 -5.75 3.35
N LYS A 431 50.82 -5.37 4.63
CA LYS A 431 51.79 -5.98 5.56
C LYS A 431 51.53 -7.48 5.79
N LYS A 432 50.26 -7.88 5.88
CA LYS A 432 49.89 -9.29 6.01
C LYS A 432 50.32 -10.07 4.78
N ASP A 433 50.09 -9.54 3.58
CA ASP A 433 50.54 -10.17 2.33
C ASP A 433 52.06 -10.29 2.28
N GLU A 434 52.80 -9.25 2.69
CA GLU A 434 54.26 -9.27 2.82
C GLU A 434 54.73 -10.34 3.83
N LEU A 435 54.03 -10.51 4.96
CA LEU A 435 54.33 -11.53 5.96
C LEU A 435 54.08 -12.96 5.44
N VAL A 436 52.94 -13.18 4.78
CA VAL A 436 52.54 -14.47 4.20
C VAL A 436 53.50 -14.89 3.08
N THR A 437 54.03 -13.93 2.33
CA THR A 437 55.00 -14.18 1.24
C THR A 437 56.46 -14.02 1.67
N SER A 438 56.71 -13.78 2.96
CA SER A 438 58.05 -13.52 3.47
C SER A 438 58.99 -14.72 3.33
N SER A 439 60.26 -14.43 3.07
CA SER A 439 61.32 -15.45 3.04
C SER A 439 61.40 -16.22 4.36
N ARG A 440 61.22 -15.54 5.49
CA ARG A 440 61.19 -16.12 6.84
C ARG A 440 60.13 -17.22 6.99
N LEU A 441 58.89 -16.94 6.55
CA LEU A 441 57.82 -17.93 6.60
C LEU A 441 58.12 -19.11 5.66
N ALA A 442 58.66 -18.84 4.48
CA ALA A 442 59.05 -19.88 3.52
C ALA A 442 60.19 -20.77 4.06
N GLN A 443 61.17 -20.21 4.76
CA GLN A 443 62.24 -20.95 5.44
C GLN A 443 61.65 -21.95 6.45
N LEU A 444 60.80 -21.45 7.36
CA LEU A 444 60.16 -22.26 8.39
C LEU A 444 59.25 -23.35 7.79
N GLN A 445 58.49 -23.04 6.74
CA GLN A 445 57.65 -24.03 6.05
C GLN A 445 58.45 -25.19 5.46
N LYS A 446 59.62 -24.91 4.86
CA LYS A 446 60.50 -25.97 4.32
C LYS A 446 61.07 -26.85 5.44
N LEU A 447 61.44 -26.24 6.56
CA LEU A 447 62.01 -26.92 7.72
C LEU A 447 60.98 -27.65 8.57
N ALA A 448 59.68 -27.33 8.46
CA ALA A 448 58.63 -27.95 9.27
C ALA A 448 58.49 -29.48 9.06
N SER A 449 59.08 -30.01 7.99
CA SER A 449 59.14 -31.45 7.67
C SER A 449 60.39 -32.16 8.22
N VAL A 450 61.31 -31.42 8.85
CA VAL A 450 62.51 -31.96 9.49
C VAL A 450 62.15 -32.46 10.88
N GLU A 451 62.67 -33.62 11.25
CA GLU A 451 62.42 -34.23 12.55
C GLU A 451 62.91 -33.33 13.69
N MET A 452 62.21 -33.33 14.83
CA MET A 452 62.47 -32.47 16.01
C MET A 452 62.20 -30.97 15.84
N MET A 453 61.64 -30.51 14.70
CA MET A 453 61.23 -29.10 14.55
C MET A 453 59.86 -28.81 15.20
N PRO A 454 59.69 -27.68 15.94
CA PRO A 454 58.43 -27.28 16.58
C PRO A 454 57.31 -26.83 15.61
N ALA A 455 56.92 -27.64 14.62
CA ALA A 455 55.98 -27.26 13.55
C ALA A 455 54.61 -26.76 14.04
N GLN A 456 54.19 -27.11 15.26
CA GLN A 456 52.98 -26.60 15.91
C GLN A 456 53.00 -25.05 16.04
N GLN A 457 54.15 -24.47 16.43
CA GLN A 457 54.29 -23.03 16.62
C GLN A 457 54.12 -22.25 15.30
N LEU A 458 54.63 -22.81 14.20
CA LEU A 458 54.43 -22.25 12.86
C LEU A 458 52.96 -22.32 12.44
N ARG A 459 52.29 -23.46 12.69
CA ARG A 459 50.85 -23.61 12.39
C ARG A 459 50.00 -22.62 13.15
N GLU A 460 50.33 -22.32 14.41
CA GLU A 460 49.63 -21.31 15.22
C GLU A 460 49.74 -19.90 14.60
N ILE A 461 50.92 -19.51 14.13
CA ILE A 461 51.13 -18.23 13.44
C ILE A 461 50.31 -18.20 12.14
N GLN A 462 50.38 -19.25 11.33
CA GLN A 462 49.64 -19.36 10.06
C GLN A 462 48.12 -19.26 10.28
N ASN A 463 47.58 -20.04 11.22
CA ASN A 463 46.16 -19.98 11.57
C ASN A 463 45.73 -18.60 12.07
N ARG A 464 46.58 -17.90 12.82
CA ARG A 464 46.30 -16.52 13.26
C ARG A 464 46.30 -15.53 12.09
N LEU A 465 47.23 -15.64 11.15
CA LEU A 465 47.23 -14.80 9.94
C LEU A 465 45.97 -15.07 9.09
N ASP A 466 45.58 -16.34 8.93
CA ASP A 466 44.44 -16.73 8.10
C ASP A 466 43.09 -16.23 8.65
N THR A 467 42.95 -16.15 9.98
CA THR A 467 41.73 -15.67 10.63
C THR A 467 41.56 -14.14 10.60
N MET A 468 42.63 -13.38 10.36
CA MET A 468 42.55 -11.92 10.24
C MET A 468 41.81 -11.50 8.97
N ARG A 469 40.79 -10.65 9.12
CA ARG A 469 39.93 -10.18 8.02
C ARG A 469 40.22 -8.73 7.64
N PRO A 470 40.48 -8.40 6.37
CA PRO A 470 40.50 -7.02 5.90
C PRO A 470 39.10 -6.44 5.79
N CYS A 471 38.96 -5.17 6.16
CA CYS A 471 37.81 -4.35 5.76
C CYS A 471 38.16 -2.87 5.98
N PHE A 472 38.26 -2.11 4.89
CA PHE A 472 38.65 -0.69 4.92
C PHE A 472 37.75 0.20 4.05
N SER A 473 36.66 -0.36 3.52
CA SER A 473 35.66 0.38 2.73
C SER A 473 34.60 1.05 3.60
N LEU A 474 34.46 0.64 4.86
CA LEU A 474 33.44 1.15 5.76
C LEU A 474 33.65 2.64 6.07
N THR A 475 32.62 3.43 5.82
CA THR A 475 32.54 4.84 6.20
C THR A 475 31.35 5.08 7.14
N LYS A 476 31.34 6.24 7.82
CA LYS A 476 30.21 6.66 8.66
C LYS A 476 28.90 6.74 7.89
N LYS A 477 28.96 7.09 6.60
CA LYS A 477 27.79 7.20 5.71
C LYS A 477 27.18 5.83 5.40
N ASP A 478 27.99 4.78 5.32
CA ASP A 478 27.46 3.42 5.10
C ASP A 478 26.60 2.95 6.28
N LEU A 479 26.91 3.47 7.47
CA LEU A 479 26.13 3.24 8.69
C LEU A 479 24.89 4.14 8.81
N ASP A 480 24.52 4.89 7.77
CA ASP A 480 23.35 5.74 7.84
C ASP A 480 22.03 4.99 7.63
N ALA A 481 22.06 3.91 6.85
CA ALA A 481 20.88 3.09 6.62
C ALA A 481 20.78 1.95 7.63
N GLU A 482 21.90 1.25 7.87
CA GLU A 482 21.96 0.06 8.72
C GLU A 482 23.12 0.15 9.71
N PRO A 483 22.97 -0.34 10.95
CA PRO A 483 23.99 -0.23 11.98
C PRO A 483 25.14 -1.23 11.85
N ILE A 484 25.17 -2.05 10.79
CA ILE A 484 26.16 -3.09 10.57
C ILE A 484 26.93 -2.78 9.29
N CYS A 485 28.23 -3.05 9.28
CA CYS A 485 29.07 -2.89 8.11
C CYS A 485 28.54 -3.74 6.93
N PRO A 486 28.12 -3.12 5.81
CA PRO A 486 27.56 -3.85 4.67
C PRO A 486 28.61 -4.65 3.89
N HIS A 487 29.89 -4.41 4.14
CA HIS A 487 30.99 -5.05 3.40
C HIS A 487 31.46 -6.35 4.05
N CYS A 488 31.47 -6.42 5.39
CA CYS A 488 32.02 -7.57 6.11
C CYS A 488 31.08 -8.16 7.17
N GLY A 489 29.95 -7.50 7.46
CA GLY A 489 28.94 -8.00 8.41
C GLY A 489 29.40 -8.05 9.87
N TYR A 490 30.47 -7.32 10.23
CA TYR A 490 31.08 -7.40 11.57
C TYR A 490 30.07 -7.11 12.69
N ARG A 491 30.02 -7.99 13.69
CA ARG A 491 29.19 -7.82 14.88
C ARG A 491 30.04 -7.97 16.13
N PRO A 492 30.36 -6.87 16.84
CA PRO A 492 31.18 -6.92 18.06
C PRO A 492 30.71 -7.94 19.10
N VAL A 493 29.40 -8.15 19.25
CA VAL A 493 28.86 -9.15 20.19
C VAL A 493 29.17 -10.60 19.80
N GLU A 494 29.32 -10.89 18.50
CA GLU A 494 29.63 -12.24 17.98
C GLU A 494 31.14 -12.43 17.81
N GLU A 495 31.86 -11.35 17.52
CA GLU A 495 33.31 -11.29 17.32
C GLU A 495 33.94 -10.29 18.30
N PRO A 496 33.95 -10.58 19.62
CA PRO A 496 34.48 -9.67 20.61
C PRO A 496 35.95 -9.39 20.38
N ALA A 497 36.37 -8.14 20.62
CA ALA A 497 37.74 -7.74 20.38
C ALA A 497 38.68 -8.49 21.34
N SER A 498 39.75 -9.09 20.80
CA SER A 498 40.75 -9.88 21.54
C SER A 498 41.70 -9.03 22.40
N GLY A 499 41.23 -7.91 22.95
CA GLY A 499 42.01 -6.94 23.75
C GLY A 499 42.96 -6.06 22.94
N LEU A 500 43.70 -6.62 21.98
CA LEU A 500 44.59 -5.91 21.05
C LEU A 500 43.90 -5.58 19.73
N ALA A 501 44.32 -4.50 19.07
CA ALA A 501 43.86 -4.21 17.71
C ALA A 501 44.52 -5.18 16.72
N SER A 502 43.83 -5.51 15.63
CA SER A 502 44.29 -6.47 14.62
C SER A 502 45.63 -6.05 13.99
N SER A 503 45.87 -4.74 13.86
CA SER A 503 47.16 -4.19 13.44
C SER A 503 48.30 -4.53 14.42
N ASP A 504 48.03 -4.49 15.73
CA ASP A 504 49.01 -4.80 16.77
C ASP A 504 49.26 -6.30 16.83
N VAL A 505 48.21 -7.11 16.67
CA VAL A 505 48.32 -8.56 16.56
C VAL A 505 49.17 -8.94 15.35
N LEU A 506 49.01 -8.24 14.22
CA LEU A 506 49.82 -8.44 13.02
C LEU A 506 51.30 -8.09 13.26
N ALA A 507 51.58 -6.95 13.91
CA ALA A 507 52.94 -6.56 14.28
C ALA A 507 53.61 -7.57 15.22
N GLN A 508 52.88 -8.10 16.20
CA GLN A 508 53.39 -9.16 17.08
C GLN A 508 53.68 -10.46 16.34
N LEU A 509 52.90 -10.81 15.31
CA LEU A 509 53.16 -11.99 14.50
C LEU A 509 54.42 -11.83 13.64
N ASP A 510 54.70 -10.61 13.17
CA ASP A 510 55.94 -10.28 12.47
C ASP A 510 57.17 -10.51 13.35
N GLU A 511 57.20 -9.91 14.53
CA GLU A 511 58.28 -10.09 15.51
C GLU A 511 58.41 -11.55 15.94
N ARG A 512 57.28 -12.24 16.16
CA ARG A 512 57.26 -13.65 16.54
C ARG A 512 57.83 -14.56 15.44
N LEU A 513 57.69 -14.17 14.18
CA LEU A 513 58.26 -14.92 13.06
C LEU A 513 59.79 -14.81 13.06
N ASP A 514 60.34 -13.64 13.35
CA ASP A 514 61.80 -13.46 13.54
C ASP A 514 62.34 -14.31 14.68
N GLU A 515 61.66 -14.28 15.81
CA GLU A 515 62.00 -15.13 16.96
C GLU A 515 61.99 -16.61 16.58
N LEU A 516 60.95 -17.05 15.86
CA LEU A 516 60.79 -18.45 15.47
C LEU A 516 61.89 -18.90 14.51
N VAL A 517 62.28 -18.06 13.54
CA VAL A 517 63.43 -18.34 12.67
C VAL A 517 64.70 -18.51 13.48
N ARG A 518 64.97 -17.60 14.42
CA ARG A 518 66.17 -17.65 15.27
C ARG A 518 66.17 -18.88 16.18
N ASP A 519 65.04 -19.19 16.80
CA ASP A 519 64.89 -20.34 17.70
C ASP A 519 65.06 -21.65 16.93
N TRP A 520 64.45 -21.79 15.75
CA TRP A 520 64.61 -22.97 14.89
C TRP A 520 66.03 -23.13 14.38
N THR A 521 66.69 -22.03 14.01
CA THR A 521 68.13 -22.04 13.64
C THR A 521 68.98 -22.54 14.79
N THR A 522 68.71 -22.05 16.01
CA THR A 522 69.43 -22.47 17.23
C THR A 522 69.21 -23.95 17.53
N THR A 523 67.97 -24.43 17.43
CA THR A 523 67.64 -25.86 17.61
C THR A 523 68.35 -26.73 16.57
N LEU A 524 68.34 -26.35 15.29
CA LEU A 524 69.03 -27.09 14.24
C LEU A 524 70.54 -27.15 14.47
N LEU A 525 71.18 -26.02 14.78
CA LEU A 525 72.61 -25.98 15.07
C LEU A 525 72.97 -26.78 16.32
N GLY A 526 72.12 -26.74 17.35
CA GLY A 526 72.27 -27.55 18.56
C GLY A 526 72.18 -29.04 18.27
N ASN A 527 71.19 -29.47 17.47
CA ASN A 527 71.05 -30.86 17.06
C ASN A 527 72.22 -31.32 16.17
N LEU A 528 72.71 -30.47 15.27
CA LEU A 528 73.85 -30.77 14.40
C LEU A 528 75.20 -30.83 15.14
N ALA A 529 75.30 -30.19 16.31
CA ALA A 529 76.47 -30.25 17.18
C ALA A 529 76.46 -31.47 18.11
N ASP A 530 75.40 -32.28 18.11
CA ASP A 530 75.36 -33.53 18.86
C ASP A 530 76.37 -34.54 18.27
N PRO A 531 77.24 -35.15 19.09
CA PRO A 531 78.27 -36.07 18.61
C PRO A 531 77.76 -37.26 17.78
N THR A 532 76.52 -37.73 18.03
CA THR A 532 75.92 -38.82 17.25
C THR A 532 75.41 -38.36 15.89
N VAL A 533 74.93 -37.11 15.81
CA VAL A 533 74.48 -36.48 14.56
C VAL A 533 75.69 -36.10 13.71
N GLU A 534 76.78 -35.63 14.32
CA GLU A 534 78.02 -35.30 13.62
C GLU A 534 78.63 -36.51 12.90
N ALA A 535 78.60 -37.70 13.53
CA ALA A 535 78.98 -38.95 12.88
C ALA A 535 78.09 -39.30 11.67
N ASN A 536 76.80 -38.94 11.70
CA ASN A 536 75.90 -39.13 10.56
C ASN A 536 76.20 -38.15 9.41
N ILE A 537 76.70 -36.95 9.70
CA ILE A 537 77.08 -35.97 8.66
C ILE A 537 78.21 -36.53 7.80
N GLU A 538 79.19 -37.23 8.40
CA GLU A 538 80.28 -37.89 7.67
C GLU A 538 79.77 -38.97 6.68
N LEU A 539 78.60 -39.57 6.95
CA LEU A 539 77.99 -40.62 6.13
C LEU A 539 77.23 -40.10 4.90
N LEU A 540 77.03 -38.78 4.76
CA LEU A 540 76.36 -38.18 3.60
C LEU A 540 77.24 -38.15 2.32
N GLY A 541 78.56 -38.27 2.47
CA GLY A 541 79.52 -38.14 1.37
C GLY A 541 79.62 -36.72 0.77
N ASP A 542 80.44 -36.56 -0.28
CA ASP A 542 80.67 -35.27 -0.95
C ASP A 542 79.52 -34.92 -1.92
N GLY A 543 78.42 -34.44 -1.36
CA GLY A 543 77.22 -34.04 -2.10
C GLY A 543 76.76 -32.61 -1.81
N PRO A 544 75.80 -32.08 -2.60
CA PRO A 544 75.23 -30.74 -2.39
C PRO A 544 74.56 -30.58 -1.03
N GLY A 545 74.06 -31.66 -0.42
CA GLY A 545 73.50 -31.64 0.94
C GLY A 545 74.56 -31.44 2.04
N SER A 546 75.71 -32.12 1.94
CA SER A 546 76.83 -31.96 2.87
C SER A 546 77.41 -30.54 2.80
N LYS A 547 77.57 -29.98 1.60
CA LYS A 547 77.98 -28.58 1.41
C LYS A 547 77.01 -27.58 2.06
N ALA A 548 75.71 -27.77 1.84
CA ALA A 548 74.70 -26.88 2.43
C ALA A 548 74.65 -26.97 3.97
N LEU A 549 74.93 -28.14 4.56
CA LEU A 549 75.07 -28.29 6.01
C LEU A 549 76.33 -27.60 6.55
N ALA A 550 77.46 -27.72 5.84
CA ALA A 550 78.70 -27.04 6.20
C ALA A 550 78.53 -25.51 6.15
N GLU A 551 77.91 -24.99 5.09
CA GLU A 551 77.57 -23.56 4.95
C GLU A 551 76.68 -23.08 6.10
N LEU A 552 75.66 -23.86 6.49
CA LEU A 552 74.80 -23.51 7.64
C LEU A 552 75.56 -23.50 8.97
N ARG A 553 76.49 -24.45 9.20
CA ARG A 553 77.33 -24.49 10.41
C ARG A 553 78.30 -23.30 10.48
N GLU A 554 78.80 -22.87 9.33
CA GLU A 554 79.72 -21.74 9.21
C GLU A 554 79.00 -20.40 9.35
N SER A 555 77.92 -20.18 8.60
CA SER A 555 77.14 -18.93 8.65
C SER A 555 76.38 -18.76 9.96
N ARG A 556 75.99 -19.87 10.61
CA ARG A 556 75.05 -19.93 11.74
C ARG A 556 73.70 -19.24 11.47
N GLU A 557 73.35 -19.07 10.21
CA GLU A 557 72.13 -18.40 9.75
C GLU A 557 71.46 -19.23 8.65
N LEU A 558 70.13 -19.28 8.65
CA LEU A 558 69.38 -19.95 7.60
C LEU A 558 69.50 -19.20 6.26
N PRO A 559 69.73 -19.90 5.15
CA PRO A 559 69.81 -19.27 3.83
C PRO A 559 68.46 -18.65 3.45
N ALA A 560 68.49 -17.49 2.79
CA ALA A 560 67.29 -16.75 2.39
C ALA A 560 66.26 -17.60 1.61
N THR A 561 66.76 -18.59 0.84
CA THR A 561 65.95 -19.66 0.27
C THR A 561 66.54 -20.99 0.73
N VAL A 562 65.74 -21.78 1.48
CA VAL A 562 66.18 -23.11 1.95
C VAL A 562 66.21 -24.08 0.77
N PRO A 563 67.39 -24.53 0.33
CA PRO A 563 67.48 -25.42 -0.83
C PRO A 563 66.93 -26.81 -0.46
N PRO A 564 66.25 -27.50 -1.38
CA PRO A 564 65.73 -28.85 -1.12
C PRO A 564 66.80 -29.86 -0.67
N ALA A 565 68.03 -29.68 -1.16
CA ALA A 565 69.18 -30.49 -0.77
C ALA A 565 69.51 -30.36 0.72
N LEU A 566 69.38 -29.16 1.31
CA LEU A 566 69.59 -28.94 2.74
C LEU A 566 68.50 -29.62 3.58
N VAL A 567 67.23 -29.50 3.18
CA VAL A 567 66.11 -30.16 3.88
C VAL A 567 66.29 -31.68 3.90
N LYS A 568 66.62 -32.26 2.74
CA LYS A 568 66.86 -33.70 2.61
C LYS A 568 68.04 -34.15 3.47
N ALA A 569 69.15 -33.40 3.46
CA ALA A 569 70.30 -33.69 4.29
C ALA A 569 69.97 -33.63 5.79
N LEU A 570 69.22 -32.61 6.23
CA LEU A 570 68.75 -32.49 7.61
C LEU A 570 67.86 -33.67 8.02
N GLN A 571 66.92 -34.08 7.16
CA GLN A 571 66.06 -35.25 7.41
C GLN A 571 66.87 -36.54 7.54
N GLU A 572 67.84 -36.76 6.64
CA GLU A 572 68.68 -37.96 6.67
C GLU A 572 69.52 -38.03 7.94
N VAL A 573 70.24 -36.96 8.28
CA VAL A 573 71.18 -36.93 9.42
C VAL A 573 70.44 -37.00 10.75
N LEU A 574 69.34 -36.26 10.91
CA LEU A 574 68.57 -36.23 12.16
C LEU A 574 67.69 -37.47 12.37
N SER A 575 67.36 -38.21 11.30
CA SER A 575 66.60 -39.48 11.42
C SER A 575 67.44 -40.68 11.88
N GLY A 576 68.76 -40.49 12.06
CA GLY A 576 69.70 -41.52 12.50
C GLY A 576 70.18 -42.43 11.37
N LEU A 577 71.27 -42.07 10.70
CA LEU A 577 71.88 -42.91 9.66
C LEU A 577 72.61 -44.11 10.28
N LEU A 578 72.55 -45.26 9.60
CA LEU A 578 73.20 -46.50 10.02
C LEU A 578 74.37 -46.81 9.10
N LYS A 579 75.60 -46.67 9.59
CA LYS A 579 76.80 -47.13 8.89
C LYS A 579 76.78 -48.66 8.77
N VAL A 580 76.95 -49.16 7.55
CA VAL A 580 77.22 -50.58 7.26
C VAL A 580 78.59 -50.65 6.63
N SER A 581 79.59 -51.16 7.37
CA SER A 581 80.92 -51.41 6.83
C SER A 581 80.88 -52.63 5.91
N LEU A 582 81.56 -52.51 4.77
CA LEU A 582 81.72 -53.56 3.78
C LEU A 582 83.23 -53.83 3.62
N PRO A 583 83.77 -54.82 4.35
CA PRO A 583 85.20 -55.14 4.29
C PRO A 583 85.53 -55.78 2.93
N PRO A 584 86.60 -55.33 2.22
CA PRO A 584 86.97 -55.88 0.91
C PRO A 584 87.23 -57.40 0.92
N SER A 585 87.76 -57.94 2.03
CA SER A 585 87.99 -59.37 2.21
C SER A 585 86.68 -60.16 2.27
N GLN A 586 85.72 -59.71 3.08
CA GLN A 586 84.42 -60.38 3.21
C GLN A 586 83.57 -60.26 1.94
N LEU A 587 83.70 -59.16 1.20
CA LEU A 587 83.07 -59.02 -0.11
C LEU A 587 83.64 -60.03 -1.10
N GLN A 588 84.97 -60.20 -1.15
CA GLN A 588 85.60 -61.18 -2.02
C GLN A 588 85.17 -62.60 -1.66
N ASP A 589 85.13 -62.93 -0.38
CA ASP A 589 84.66 -64.23 0.11
C ASP A 589 83.18 -64.49 -0.25
N ALA A 590 82.31 -63.48 -0.06
CA ALA A 590 80.88 -63.59 -0.38
C ALA A 590 80.62 -63.69 -1.90
N LEU A 591 81.39 -63.00 -2.73
CA LEU A 591 81.30 -63.12 -4.19
C LEU A 591 81.85 -64.47 -4.69
N ALA A 592 82.85 -65.03 -4.01
CA ALA A 592 83.44 -66.34 -4.28
C ALA A 592 82.63 -67.51 -3.67
N GLU A 593 81.61 -67.22 -2.87
CA GLU A 593 80.77 -68.21 -2.19
C GLU A 593 80.05 -69.12 -3.20
N GLY A 594 80.35 -70.42 -3.19
CA GLY A 594 79.87 -71.38 -4.20
C GLY A 594 80.83 -71.63 -5.37
N GLY A 595 82.06 -71.08 -5.32
CA GLY A 595 83.14 -71.34 -6.28
C GLY A 595 83.14 -70.42 -7.50
N MET A 596 84.29 -70.38 -8.18
CA MET A 596 84.52 -69.67 -9.45
C MET A 596 85.02 -70.66 -10.52
N PRO A 597 84.66 -70.51 -11.80
CA PRO A 597 83.88 -69.42 -12.42
C PRO A 597 82.36 -69.53 -12.17
N CYS A 598 81.64 -68.40 -12.26
CA CYS A 598 80.17 -68.32 -12.16
C CYS A 598 79.57 -67.44 -13.27
N THR A 599 78.25 -67.49 -13.45
CA THR A 599 77.50 -66.62 -14.36
C THR A 599 77.28 -65.22 -13.79
N VAL A 600 76.93 -64.25 -14.65
CA VAL A 600 76.70 -62.85 -14.22
C VAL A 600 75.53 -62.75 -13.25
N GLU A 601 74.44 -63.49 -13.50
CA GLU A 601 73.27 -63.56 -12.61
C GLU A 601 73.63 -64.16 -11.24
N GLU A 602 74.40 -65.25 -11.19
CA GLU A 602 74.86 -65.83 -9.93
C GLU A 602 75.72 -64.86 -9.11
N LEU A 603 76.59 -64.08 -9.77
CA LEU A 603 77.41 -63.07 -9.10
C LEU A 603 76.57 -61.92 -8.53
N LYS A 604 75.53 -61.46 -9.26
CA LYS A 604 74.58 -60.45 -8.77
C LYS A 604 73.78 -60.97 -7.57
N GLU A 605 73.25 -62.19 -7.64
CA GLU A 605 72.50 -62.79 -6.54
C GLU A 605 73.37 -62.96 -5.28
N ARG A 606 74.64 -63.34 -5.43
CA ARG A 606 75.60 -63.42 -4.31
C ARG A 606 75.81 -62.06 -3.66
N PHE A 607 76.01 -61.02 -4.47
CA PHE A 607 76.16 -59.64 -3.98
C PHE A 607 74.89 -59.14 -3.27
N GLU A 608 73.72 -59.35 -3.86
CA GLU A 608 72.43 -58.97 -3.28
C GLU A 608 72.16 -59.71 -1.97
N ARG A 609 72.47 -61.02 -1.90
CA ARG A 609 72.32 -61.83 -0.68
C ARG A 609 73.26 -61.37 0.43
N TYR A 610 74.51 -61.04 0.08
CA TYR A 610 75.48 -60.49 1.02
C TYR A 610 75.01 -59.13 1.56
N LEU A 611 74.60 -58.21 0.70
CA LEU A 611 74.02 -56.93 1.10
C LEU A 611 72.78 -57.11 1.98
N ALA A 612 71.84 -57.98 1.60
CA ALA A 612 70.65 -58.27 2.38
C ALA A 612 70.97 -58.84 3.77
N SER A 613 72.07 -59.59 3.90
CA SER A 613 72.55 -60.10 5.19
C SER A 613 73.10 -58.99 6.09
N LEU A 614 73.83 -58.02 5.52
CA LEU A 614 74.42 -56.88 6.23
C LEU A 614 73.39 -55.81 6.63
N THR A 615 72.30 -55.69 5.85
CA THR A 615 71.20 -54.76 6.10
C THR A 615 69.98 -55.41 6.76
N LYS A 616 70.09 -56.68 7.17
CA LYS A 616 68.98 -57.42 7.79
C LYS A 616 68.49 -56.75 9.07
N GLY A 617 67.18 -56.46 9.13
CA GLY A 617 66.55 -55.78 10.26
C GLY A 617 66.82 -54.28 10.34
N LYS A 618 67.50 -53.68 9.36
CA LYS A 618 67.74 -52.23 9.25
C LYS A 618 66.79 -51.63 8.21
N ASP A 619 66.39 -50.38 8.44
CA ASP A 619 65.65 -49.61 7.44
C ASP A 619 66.58 -49.24 6.27
N ALA A 620 66.31 -49.80 5.09
CA ALA A 620 67.11 -49.60 3.89
C ALA A 620 67.27 -48.11 3.53
N SER A 621 66.30 -47.25 3.88
CA SER A 621 66.37 -45.81 3.62
C SER A 621 67.43 -45.08 4.48
N LYS A 622 67.74 -45.61 5.67
CA LYS A 622 68.69 -45.05 6.64
C LYS A 622 70.09 -45.65 6.57
N VAL A 623 70.28 -46.73 5.80
CA VAL A 623 71.57 -47.41 5.67
C VAL A 623 72.50 -46.62 4.73
N ARG A 624 73.76 -46.46 5.13
CA ARG A 624 74.86 -45.98 4.27
C ARG A 624 75.97 -47.02 4.28
N VAL A 625 76.23 -47.61 3.11
CA VAL A 625 77.26 -48.65 2.95
C VAL A 625 78.60 -47.98 2.70
N VAL A 626 79.60 -48.28 3.52
CA VAL A 626 80.96 -47.74 3.41
C VAL A 626 81.92 -48.90 3.18
N ILE A 627 82.72 -48.84 2.12
CA ILE A 627 83.80 -49.81 1.89
C ILE A 627 85.00 -49.34 2.70
N GLU A 628 85.48 -50.17 3.63
CA GLU A 628 86.61 -49.86 4.52
C GLU A 628 87.98 -50.17 3.91
#